data_AF-A0A5B0WK93-F1
#
_entry.id   AF-A0A5B0WK93-F1
#
_cell.length_a   1.000
_cell.length_b   1.000
_cell.length_c   1.000
_cell.angle_alpha   90.00
_cell.angle_beta   90.00
_cell.angle_gamma   90.00
#
_symmetry.space_group_name_H-M   'P 1'
#
loop_
_entity.id
_entity.type
_entity.pdbx_description
1 polymer ?
#
loop_
_entity_poly.entity_id
_entity_poly.type
_entity_poly.pdbx_seq_one_letter_code
_entity_poly.pdbx_strand_id
1 'polypeptide(L)'
;MSLEKDRISTNQMIILGLFTFIGDMALVYPALMISGAKQDAWIAALISIPLGLATIKLLLCLADIEPNKNIIELSLQILGKWAGTAVALFYLVFFLIAASTYIREIEDFMCTQIYEKTPGGVIRFMAIFLLVYGVRLGLETLGRAAQLFFPLFAVFLIGLLLLLTPDVKMERLYPIMNTPVPDMLHTLMYGVFYPFGELCVFLMVYPYAQKNSKTSRDIFIALIIGALGLNLILFFSLTVLGVYASEHQFYAAYILAQKINIANSLQRIEALMATAWIISTYFKTAIYYYALTLGTAQLFKLKSHRPLILPTGFLLFGMSQLIAKDIIFYVKEIPAYWVDWDFTCAFVLPLMLLIVYYLKKRFAAKV
;
A
#
# COMPACT_ATOMS: atom_id res chain seq x y z
N MET A 1 11.12 18.65 -21.94
CA MET A 1 11.84 17.37 -21.74
C MET A 1 11.27 16.74 -20.47
N SER A 2 10.85 15.48 -20.48
CA SER A 2 10.30 14.85 -19.27
C SER A 2 11.36 14.79 -18.17
N LEU A 3 10.96 15.09 -16.93
CA LEU A 3 11.87 15.01 -15.77
C LEU A 3 12.34 13.59 -15.52
N GLU A 4 11.44 12.64 -15.72
CA GLU A 4 11.73 11.22 -15.63
C GLU A 4 12.05 10.63 -17.01
N LYS A 5 13.14 9.88 -17.08
CA LYS A 5 13.61 9.20 -18.29
C LYS A 5 13.56 7.69 -18.15
N ASP A 6 13.55 7.18 -16.92
CA ASP A 6 13.48 5.75 -16.65
C ASP A 6 12.18 5.17 -17.22
N ARG A 7 12.26 3.91 -17.63
CA ARG A 7 11.10 3.15 -18.10
C ARG A 7 11.13 1.78 -17.44
N ILE A 8 9.97 1.35 -16.96
CA ILE A 8 9.80 0.03 -16.36
C ILE A 8 8.93 -0.85 -17.26
N SER A 9 9.22 -2.14 -17.29
CA SER A 9 8.35 -3.10 -17.99
C SER A 9 6.99 -3.20 -17.28
N THR A 10 5.96 -3.66 -18.00
CA THR A 10 4.65 -3.96 -17.39
C THR A 10 4.79 -4.91 -16.18
N ASN A 11 5.67 -5.92 -16.27
CA ASN A 11 5.91 -6.86 -15.18
C ASN A 11 6.54 -6.20 -13.94
N GLN A 12 7.49 -5.29 -14.13
CA GLN A 12 8.10 -4.52 -13.02
C GLN A 12 7.06 -3.65 -12.33
N MET A 13 6.21 -2.97 -13.10
CA MET A 13 5.12 -2.16 -12.53
C MET A 13 4.15 -3.03 -11.73
N ILE A 14 3.75 -4.19 -12.26
CA ILE A 14 2.84 -5.11 -11.58
C ILE A 14 3.46 -5.62 -10.27
N ILE A 15 4.73 -5.99 -10.27
CA ILE A 15 5.42 -6.48 -9.06
C ILE A 15 5.56 -5.38 -8.00
N LEU A 16 5.92 -4.16 -8.41
CA LEU A 16 5.89 -3.00 -7.51
C LEU A 16 4.48 -2.74 -6.97
N GLY A 17 3.46 -2.91 -7.81
CA GLY A 17 2.06 -2.80 -7.43
C GLY A 17 1.66 -3.85 -6.40
N LEU A 18 2.06 -5.10 -6.58
CA LEU A 18 1.85 -6.18 -5.61
C LEU A 18 2.56 -5.91 -4.28
N PHE A 19 3.81 -5.42 -4.29
CA PHE A 19 4.48 -5.03 -3.06
C PHE A 19 3.81 -3.85 -2.37
N THR A 20 3.28 -2.88 -3.12
CA THR A 20 2.53 -1.76 -2.56
C THR A 20 1.19 -2.23 -1.97
N PHE A 21 0.50 -3.12 -2.67
CA PHE A 21 -0.81 -3.67 -2.28
C PHE A 21 -0.72 -4.59 -1.05
N ILE A 22 0.26 -5.49 -1.02
CA ILE A 22 0.42 -6.45 0.09
C ILE A 22 1.20 -5.81 1.26
N GLY A 23 2.26 -5.04 0.94
CA GLY A 23 3.02 -4.16 1.83
C GLY A 23 2.99 -4.56 3.31
N ASP A 24 2.51 -3.63 4.12
CA ASP A 24 2.13 -3.77 5.52
C ASP A 24 0.73 -4.32 5.77
N MET A 25 -0.10 -4.37 4.73
CA MET A 25 -1.43 -4.96 4.78
C MET A 25 -1.40 -6.43 5.25
N ALA A 26 -0.36 -7.20 4.91
CA ALA A 26 -0.22 -8.56 5.41
C ALA A 26 -0.23 -8.66 6.94
N LEU A 27 0.28 -7.65 7.65
CA LEU A 27 0.28 -7.62 9.12
C LEU A 27 -1.02 -7.04 9.67
N VAL A 28 -1.45 -5.91 9.11
CA VAL A 28 -2.47 -5.03 9.72
C VAL A 28 -3.89 -5.35 9.25
N TYR A 29 -4.04 -5.80 8.00
CA TYR A 29 -5.34 -6.03 7.37
C TYR A 29 -6.24 -7.00 8.15
N PRO A 30 -5.76 -8.15 8.69
CA PRO A 30 -6.60 -9.03 9.47
C PRO A 30 -7.17 -8.37 10.73
N ALA A 31 -6.34 -7.66 11.49
CA ALA A 31 -6.77 -7.00 12.71
C ALA A 31 -7.83 -5.93 12.42
N LEU A 32 -7.62 -5.13 11.37
CA LEU A 32 -8.59 -4.11 10.95
C LEU A 32 -9.93 -4.71 10.55
N MET A 33 -9.93 -5.68 9.64
CA MET A 33 -11.17 -6.30 9.14
C MET A 33 -11.94 -7.03 10.25
N ILE A 34 -11.23 -7.72 11.15
CA ILE A 34 -11.84 -8.47 12.27
C ILE A 34 -12.36 -7.51 13.34
N SER A 35 -11.71 -6.36 13.57
CA SER A 35 -12.21 -5.37 14.52
C SER A 35 -13.61 -4.87 14.14
N GLY A 36 -13.85 -4.65 12.84
CA GLY A 36 -15.12 -4.17 12.30
C GLY A 36 -16.21 -5.23 12.11
N ALA A 37 -15.88 -6.42 11.58
CA ALA A 37 -16.87 -7.44 11.23
C ALA A 37 -16.69 -8.80 11.91
N LYS A 38 -15.80 -8.90 12.91
CA LYS A 38 -15.56 -10.10 13.72
C LYS A 38 -15.44 -11.37 12.84
N GLN A 39 -16.29 -12.38 13.06
CA GLN A 39 -16.32 -13.62 12.28
C GLN A 39 -16.71 -13.42 10.81
N ASP A 40 -17.43 -12.36 10.46
CA ASP A 40 -17.87 -12.08 9.09
C ASP A 40 -16.85 -11.27 8.27
N ALA A 41 -15.71 -10.94 8.87
CA ALA A 41 -14.64 -10.18 8.21
C ALA A 41 -14.17 -10.80 6.89
N TRP A 42 -14.16 -12.13 6.77
CA TRP A 42 -13.79 -12.80 5.52
C TRP A 42 -14.82 -12.56 4.40
N ILE A 43 -16.11 -12.41 4.74
CA ILE A 43 -17.17 -12.09 3.78
C ILE A 43 -17.00 -10.64 3.30
N ALA A 44 -16.79 -9.72 4.25
CA ALA A 44 -16.49 -8.32 3.93
C ALA A 44 -15.29 -8.23 2.97
N ALA A 45 -14.21 -8.94 3.29
CA ALA A 45 -12.99 -8.94 2.50
C ALA A 45 -13.17 -9.51 1.07
N LEU A 46 -14.05 -10.50 0.88
CA LEU A 46 -14.39 -11.01 -0.45
C LEU A 46 -15.23 -10.02 -1.26
N ILE A 47 -16.20 -9.35 -0.62
CA ILE A 47 -17.04 -8.32 -1.25
C ILE A 47 -16.21 -7.08 -1.61
N SER A 48 -15.18 -6.76 -0.83
CA SER A 48 -14.29 -5.64 -1.10
C SER A 48 -13.45 -5.83 -2.37
N ILE A 49 -13.23 -7.06 -2.86
CA ILE A 49 -12.47 -7.30 -4.10
C ILE A 49 -13.11 -6.58 -5.30
N PRO A 50 -14.36 -6.88 -5.72
CA PRO A 50 -14.96 -6.23 -6.88
C PRO A 50 -15.08 -4.70 -6.72
N LEU A 51 -15.32 -4.20 -5.50
CA LEU A 51 -15.39 -2.76 -5.22
C LEU A 51 -14.01 -2.09 -5.31
N GLY A 52 -12.97 -2.74 -4.80
CA GLY A 52 -11.58 -2.33 -4.95
C GLY A 52 -11.14 -2.28 -6.40
N LEU A 53 -11.44 -3.33 -7.18
CA LEU A 53 -11.16 -3.36 -8.61
C LEU A 53 -11.90 -2.25 -9.39
N ALA A 54 -13.12 -1.90 -8.98
CA ALA A 54 -13.82 -0.75 -9.56
C ALA A 54 -13.08 0.57 -9.28
N THR A 55 -12.50 0.73 -8.09
CA THR A 55 -11.62 1.88 -7.75
C THR A 55 -10.36 1.89 -8.60
N ILE A 56 -9.71 0.74 -8.81
CA ILE A 56 -8.55 0.65 -9.71
C ILE A 56 -8.92 1.00 -11.15
N LYS A 57 -10.08 0.55 -11.62
CA LYS A 57 -10.58 0.93 -12.95
C LYS A 57 -10.74 2.45 -13.08
N LEU A 58 -11.25 3.13 -12.05
CA LEU A 58 -11.35 4.60 -12.01
C LEU A 58 -9.96 5.25 -12.15
N LEU A 59 -8.97 4.77 -11.39
CA LEU A 59 -7.59 5.26 -11.47
C LEU A 59 -6.99 5.07 -12.87
N LEU A 60 -7.16 3.89 -13.48
CA LEU A 60 -6.70 3.62 -14.83
C LEU A 60 -7.39 4.52 -15.86
N CYS A 61 -8.72 4.72 -15.74
CA CYS A 61 -9.45 5.63 -16.62
C CYS A 61 -8.93 7.07 -16.55
N LEU A 62 -8.58 7.56 -15.34
CA LEU A 62 -7.95 8.88 -15.18
C LEU A 62 -6.55 8.92 -15.82
N ALA A 63 -5.73 7.90 -15.57
CA ALA A 63 -4.36 7.83 -16.09
C ALA A 63 -4.30 7.71 -17.62
N ASP A 64 -5.31 7.09 -18.24
CA ASP A 64 -5.41 6.92 -19.68
C ASP A 64 -5.92 8.18 -20.40
N ILE A 65 -6.38 9.22 -19.68
CA ILE A 65 -6.74 10.52 -20.28
C ILE A 65 -5.53 11.12 -21.02
N GLU A 66 -4.39 11.15 -20.34
CA GLU A 66 -3.11 11.64 -20.87
C GLU A 66 -2.00 10.67 -20.45
N PRO A 67 -1.72 9.62 -21.24
CA PRO A 67 -0.88 8.49 -20.84
C PRO A 67 0.57 8.81 -20.46
N ASN A 68 1.01 10.06 -20.72
CA ASN A 68 2.36 10.57 -20.47
C ASN A 68 2.45 11.54 -19.29
N LYS A 69 1.33 11.85 -18.62
CA LYS A 69 1.27 12.78 -17.49
C LYS A 69 0.84 12.05 -16.24
N ASN A 70 1.46 12.38 -15.13
CA ASN A 70 1.05 11.83 -13.84
C ASN A 70 0.00 12.69 -13.14
N ILE A 71 -0.47 12.25 -11.98
CA ILE A 71 -1.54 12.93 -11.23
C ILE A 71 -1.23 14.39 -10.90
N ILE A 72 0.03 14.75 -10.65
CA ILE A 72 0.43 16.14 -10.37
C ILE A 72 0.26 17.00 -11.62
N GLU A 73 0.76 16.52 -12.76
CA GLU A 73 0.65 17.21 -14.05
C GLU A 73 -0.80 17.26 -14.56
N LEU A 74 -1.54 16.17 -14.40
CA LEU A 74 -2.97 16.06 -14.73
C LEU A 74 -3.80 17.04 -13.90
N SER A 75 -3.55 17.15 -12.60
CA SER A 75 -4.26 18.08 -11.72
C SER A 75 -4.08 19.53 -12.18
N LEU A 76 -2.85 19.92 -12.51
CA LEU A 76 -2.54 21.26 -13.03
C LEU A 76 -3.19 21.52 -14.40
N GLN A 77 -3.22 20.52 -15.27
CA GLN A 77 -3.84 20.65 -16.60
C GLN A 77 -5.36 20.76 -16.51
N ILE A 78 -6.00 19.88 -15.74
CA ILE A 78 -7.46 19.76 -15.68
C ILE A 78 -8.04 20.93 -14.88
N LEU A 79 -7.47 21.28 -13.74
CA LEU A 79 -8.03 22.30 -12.83
C LEU A 79 -7.39 23.69 -12.99
N GLY A 80 -6.31 23.80 -13.76
CA GLY A 80 -5.54 25.04 -13.90
C GLY A 80 -4.60 25.29 -12.72
N LYS A 81 -3.96 26.46 -12.70
CA LYS A 81 -2.85 26.77 -11.79
C LYS A 81 -3.24 26.67 -10.31
N TRP A 82 -4.32 27.34 -9.88
CA TRP A 82 -4.63 27.46 -8.45
C TRP A 82 -5.23 26.18 -7.86
N ALA A 83 -6.37 25.74 -8.39
CA ALA A 83 -7.05 24.53 -7.91
C ALA A 83 -6.21 23.27 -8.18
N GLY A 84 -5.50 23.21 -9.32
CA GLY A 84 -4.60 22.10 -9.62
C GLY A 84 -3.40 22.05 -8.70
N THR A 85 -2.82 23.19 -8.31
CA THR A 85 -1.75 23.24 -7.29
C THR A 85 -2.26 22.78 -5.92
N ALA A 86 -3.49 23.13 -5.52
CA ALA A 86 -4.05 22.66 -4.26
C ALA A 86 -4.20 21.13 -4.23
N VAL A 87 -4.76 20.53 -5.29
CA VAL A 87 -4.88 19.06 -5.42
C VAL A 87 -3.51 18.38 -5.49
N ALA A 88 -2.58 18.94 -6.26
CA ALA A 88 -1.21 18.42 -6.32
C ALA A 88 -0.52 18.44 -4.94
N LEU A 89 -0.64 19.54 -4.20
CA LEU A 89 -0.07 19.66 -2.87
C LEU A 89 -0.71 18.66 -1.90
N PHE A 90 -2.03 18.42 -1.99
CA PHE A 90 -2.72 17.41 -1.20
C PHE A 90 -2.14 16.01 -1.43
N TYR A 91 -1.93 15.61 -2.69
CA TYR A 91 -1.24 14.34 -3.00
C TYR A 91 0.20 14.31 -2.50
N LEU A 92 0.96 15.40 -2.60
CA LEU A 92 2.34 15.43 -2.09
C LEU A 92 2.39 15.29 -0.56
N VAL A 93 1.48 15.94 0.17
CA VAL A 93 1.36 15.77 1.62
C VAL A 93 0.97 14.34 1.95
N PHE A 94 0.00 13.77 1.23
CA PHE A 94 -0.37 12.35 1.38
C PHE A 94 0.84 11.43 1.18
N PHE A 95 1.63 11.62 0.11
CA PHE A 95 2.81 10.80 -0.13
C PHE A 95 3.90 10.96 0.94
N LEU A 96 4.07 12.18 1.48
CA LEU A 96 4.99 12.44 2.57
C LEU A 96 4.57 11.71 3.86
N ILE A 97 3.30 11.84 4.24
CA ILE A 97 2.79 11.18 5.44
C ILE A 97 2.83 9.66 5.24
N ALA A 98 2.38 9.13 4.10
CA ALA A 98 2.40 7.70 3.82
C ALA A 98 3.79 7.09 3.92
N ALA A 99 4.78 7.66 3.22
CA ALA A 99 6.16 7.18 3.32
C ALA A 99 6.69 7.25 4.77
N SER A 100 6.35 8.30 5.52
CA SER A 100 6.76 8.45 6.91
C SER A 100 6.08 7.45 7.84
N THR A 101 4.80 7.13 7.60
CA THR A 101 4.01 6.13 8.31
C THR A 101 4.63 4.76 8.14
N TYR A 102 4.94 4.34 6.92
CA TYR A 102 5.53 3.02 6.66
C TYR A 102 6.95 2.89 7.26
N ILE A 103 7.73 3.98 7.29
CA ILE A 103 9.01 4.00 8.01
C ILE A 103 8.78 3.77 9.52
N ARG A 104 7.76 4.42 10.10
CA ARG A 104 7.42 4.24 11.50
C ARG A 104 6.93 2.83 11.80
N GLU A 105 6.17 2.21 10.89
CA GLU A 105 5.76 0.81 11.02
C GLU A 105 6.94 -0.15 11.03
N ILE A 106 7.92 0.03 10.13
CA ILE A 106 9.15 -0.76 10.13
C ILE A 106 9.87 -0.60 11.46
N GLU A 107 10.01 0.63 11.96
CA GLU A 107 10.63 0.89 13.26
C GLU A 107 9.89 0.18 14.41
N ASP A 108 8.59 0.41 14.54
CA ASP A 108 7.78 -0.12 15.63
C ASP A 108 7.76 -1.66 15.61
N PHE A 109 7.61 -2.28 14.43
CA PHE A 109 7.69 -3.74 14.32
C PHE A 109 9.07 -4.27 14.71
N MET A 110 10.14 -3.66 14.20
CA MET A 110 11.50 -4.12 14.49
C MET A 110 11.84 -3.96 15.97
N CYS A 111 11.46 -2.84 16.59
CA CYS A 111 11.70 -2.59 18.00
C CYS A 111 10.75 -3.33 18.95
N THR A 112 9.64 -3.91 18.47
CA THR A 112 8.74 -4.69 19.33
C THR A 112 8.84 -6.20 19.12
N GLN A 113 9.22 -6.67 17.93
CA GLN A 113 9.18 -8.10 17.58
C GLN A 113 10.58 -8.72 17.39
N ILE A 114 11.60 -7.94 17.07
CA ILE A 114 12.91 -8.48 16.65
C ILE A 114 14.07 -7.96 17.51
N TYR A 115 14.17 -6.64 17.65
CA TYR A 115 15.29 -5.93 18.25
C TYR A 115 14.82 -4.99 19.37
N GLU A 116 14.21 -5.55 20.41
CA GLU A 116 13.62 -4.82 21.55
C GLU A 116 14.58 -3.86 22.26
N LYS A 117 15.88 -4.15 22.23
CA LYS A 117 16.91 -3.32 22.88
C LYS A 117 17.50 -2.23 21.98
N THR A 118 17.17 -2.22 20.69
CA THR A 118 17.72 -1.26 19.74
C THR A 118 16.87 0.02 19.75
N PRO A 119 17.48 1.21 19.90
CA PRO A 119 16.73 2.46 19.82
C PRO A 119 16.07 2.64 18.44
N GLY A 120 14.78 3.00 18.42
CA GLY A 120 14.01 3.13 17.18
C GLY A 120 14.61 4.10 16.16
N GLY A 121 15.25 5.18 16.64
CA GLY A 121 15.98 6.12 15.77
C GLY A 121 17.09 5.47 14.93
N VAL A 122 17.73 4.39 15.40
CA VAL A 122 18.75 3.64 14.64
C VAL A 122 18.08 2.87 13.50
N ILE A 123 17.00 2.14 13.79
CA ILE A 123 16.24 1.38 12.78
C ILE A 123 15.71 2.33 11.71
N ARG A 124 15.12 3.44 12.12
CA ARG A 124 14.61 4.49 11.22
C ARG A 124 15.70 5.07 10.32
N PHE A 125 16.87 5.38 10.89
CA PHE A 125 17.99 5.89 10.11
C PHE A 125 18.44 4.88 9.04
N MET A 126 18.55 3.60 9.39
CA MET A 126 18.92 2.54 8.45
C MET A 126 17.88 2.38 7.33
N ALA A 127 16.59 2.40 7.68
CA ALA A 127 15.50 2.32 6.70
C ALA A 127 15.55 3.50 5.70
N ILE A 128 15.71 4.73 6.21
CA ILE A 128 15.78 5.93 5.36
C ILE A 128 17.05 5.95 4.51
N PHE A 129 18.19 5.52 5.05
CA PHE A 129 19.43 5.42 4.29
C PHE A 129 19.25 4.51 3.06
N LEU A 130 18.65 3.33 3.25
CA LEU A 130 18.35 2.41 2.16
C LEU A 130 17.35 3.01 1.16
N LEU A 131 16.31 3.69 1.63
CA LEU A 131 15.32 4.36 0.78
C LEU A 131 15.94 5.48 -0.07
N VAL A 132 16.76 6.34 0.54
CA VAL A 132 17.50 7.40 -0.16
C VAL A 132 18.40 6.80 -1.23
N TYR A 133 19.11 5.71 -0.90
CA TYR A 133 19.95 5.01 -1.86
C TYR A 133 19.12 4.44 -3.03
N GLY A 134 18.06 3.70 -2.73
CA GLY A 134 17.18 3.08 -3.73
C GLY A 134 16.53 4.09 -4.67
N VAL A 135 15.91 5.14 -4.14
CA VAL A 135 15.27 6.19 -4.95
C VAL A 135 16.29 6.98 -5.78
N ARG A 136 17.52 7.17 -5.26
CA ARG A 136 18.59 7.84 -6.03
C ARG A 136 19.08 7.02 -7.22
N LEU A 137 18.97 5.69 -7.17
CA LEU A 137 19.28 4.80 -8.29
C LEU A 137 18.20 4.76 -9.38
N GLY A 138 17.03 5.33 -9.12
CA GLY A 138 15.97 5.50 -10.12
C GLY A 138 14.91 4.39 -10.12
N LEU A 139 13.81 4.66 -10.82
CA LEU A 139 12.62 3.82 -10.86
C LEU A 139 12.89 2.48 -11.56
N GLU A 140 13.75 2.47 -12.58
CA GLU A 140 14.11 1.25 -13.29
C GLU A 140 14.88 0.27 -12.37
N THR A 141 15.80 0.81 -11.57
CA THR A 141 16.56 0.01 -10.60
C THR A 141 15.66 -0.56 -9.51
N LEU A 142 14.70 0.24 -9.01
CA LEU A 142 13.68 -0.25 -8.08
C LEU A 142 12.85 -1.38 -8.69
N GLY A 143 12.41 -1.24 -9.94
CA GLY A 143 11.67 -2.29 -10.65
C GLY A 143 12.47 -3.59 -10.81
N ARG A 144 13.76 -3.50 -11.18
CA ARG A 144 14.65 -4.67 -11.30
C ARG A 144 14.90 -5.34 -9.95
N ALA A 145 15.13 -4.56 -8.89
CA ALA A 145 15.28 -5.08 -7.54
C ALA A 145 14.00 -5.77 -7.06
N ALA A 146 12.84 -5.17 -7.31
CA ALA A 146 11.55 -5.75 -6.95
C ALA A 146 11.34 -7.11 -7.64
N GLN A 147 11.69 -7.23 -8.93
CA GLN A 147 11.65 -8.50 -9.64
C GLN A 147 12.56 -9.58 -9.02
N LEU A 148 13.74 -9.20 -8.53
CA LEU A 148 14.67 -10.12 -7.88
C LEU A 148 14.12 -10.65 -6.55
N PHE A 149 13.49 -9.78 -5.75
CA PHE A 149 12.97 -10.15 -4.44
C PHE A 149 11.59 -10.80 -4.48
N PHE A 150 10.84 -10.65 -5.57
CA PHE A 150 9.48 -11.16 -5.68
C PHE A 150 9.36 -12.69 -5.54
N PRO A 151 10.21 -13.53 -6.17
CA PRO A 151 10.15 -14.98 -5.96
C PRO A 151 10.37 -15.37 -4.49
N LEU A 152 11.30 -14.71 -3.80
CA LEU A 152 11.56 -14.94 -2.38
C LEU A 152 10.33 -14.62 -1.54
N PHE A 153 9.73 -13.44 -1.78
CA PHE A 153 8.49 -13.02 -1.13
C PHE A 153 7.34 -14.01 -1.38
N ALA A 154 7.15 -14.43 -2.63
CA ALA A 154 6.09 -15.36 -3.01
C ALA A 154 6.27 -16.74 -2.34
N VAL A 155 7.50 -17.27 -2.29
CA VAL A 155 7.80 -18.53 -1.61
C VAL A 155 7.49 -18.43 -0.12
N PHE A 156 7.86 -17.33 0.53
CA PHE A 156 7.57 -17.12 1.95
C PHE A 156 6.08 -17.02 2.22
N LEU A 157 5.35 -16.22 1.42
CA LEU A 157 3.91 -16.09 1.57
C LEU A 157 3.19 -17.42 1.32
N ILE A 158 3.49 -18.13 0.23
CA ILE A 158 2.87 -19.43 -0.07
C ILE A 158 3.23 -20.46 1.01
N GLY A 159 4.49 -20.48 1.45
CA GLY A 159 4.94 -21.35 2.54
C GLY A 159 4.16 -21.11 3.82
N LEU A 160 3.98 -19.85 4.24
CA LEU A 160 3.15 -19.49 5.39
C LEU A 160 1.73 -20.07 5.25
N LEU A 161 1.07 -19.81 4.13
CA LEU A 161 -0.30 -20.24 3.89
C LEU A 161 -0.46 -21.77 3.91
N LEU A 162 0.49 -22.50 3.31
CA LEU A 162 0.46 -23.96 3.30
C LEU A 162 0.70 -24.56 4.69
N LEU A 163 1.65 -23.99 5.44
CA LEU A 163 2.05 -24.51 6.75
C LEU A 163 1.01 -24.23 7.85
N LEU A 164 0.11 -23.26 7.67
CA LEU A 164 -1.00 -22.99 8.58
C LEU A 164 -2.21 -23.92 8.40
N THR A 165 -2.29 -24.63 7.27
CA THR A 165 -3.44 -25.51 6.96
C THR A 165 -3.76 -26.56 8.04
N PRO A 166 -2.79 -27.18 8.75
CA PRO A 166 -3.10 -28.20 9.75
C PRO A 166 -3.80 -27.65 11.00
N ASP A 167 -3.63 -26.37 11.32
CA ASP A 167 -4.13 -25.74 12.56
C ASP A 167 -5.52 -25.07 12.39
N VAL A 168 -6.11 -25.20 11.21
CA VAL A 168 -7.39 -24.57 10.86
C VAL A 168 -8.53 -25.19 11.67
N LYS A 169 -9.26 -24.33 12.41
CA LYS A 169 -10.49 -24.69 13.13
C LYS A 169 -11.66 -23.93 12.54
N MET A 170 -12.41 -24.60 11.66
CA MET A 170 -13.55 -24.01 10.94
C MET A 170 -14.68 -23.56 11.88
N GLU A 171 -14.78 -24.15 13.07
CA GLU A 171 -15.80 -23.81 14.06
C GLU A 171 -15.70 -22.33 14.50
N ARG A 172 -14.51 -21.73 14.36
CA ARG A 172 -14.26 -20.32 14.71
C ARG A 172 -14.88 -19.31 13.74
N LEU A 173 -15.40 -19.77 12.60
CA LEU A 173 -16.15 -18.93 11.67
C LEU A 173 -17.61 -18.74 12.09
N TYR A 174 -18.10 -19.51 13.07
CA TYR A 174 -19.45 -19.36 13.57
C TYR A 174 -19.54 -18.34 14.72
N PRO A 175 -20.67 -17.62 14.85
CA PRO A 175 -21.80 -17.58 13.92
C PRO A 175 -21.48 -16.78 12.64
N ILE A 176 -22.14 -17.14 11.54
CA ILE A 176 -22.00 -16.48 10.22
C ILE A 176 -23.15 -15.49 10.01
N MET A 177 -22.85 -14.33 9.41
CA MET A 177 -23.77 -13.21 9.15
C MET A 177 -24.42 -12.66 10.42
N ASN A 178 -23.62 -12.50 11.47
CA ASN A 178 -24.07 -11.95 12.75
C ASN A 178 -23.69 -10.46 12.92
N THR A 179 -22.87 -9.94 12.02
CA THR A 179 -22.43 -8.53 12.03
C THR A 179 -23.55 -7.60 11.56
N PRO A 180 -23.88 -6.55 12.32
CA PRO A 180 -24.84 -5.53 11.88
C PRO A 180 -24.45 -4.91 10.54
N VAL A 181 -25.44 -4.59 9.70
CA VAL A 181 -25.21 -4.01 8.36
C VAL A 181 -24.34 -2.74 8.40
N PRO A 182 -24.51 -1.78 9.34
CA PRO A 182 -23.63 -0.61 9.40
C PRO A 182 -22.15 -0.97 9.61
N ASP A 183 -21.87 -1.91 10.51
CA ASP A 183 -20.50 -2.35 10.82
C ASP A 183 -19.88 -3.10 9.64
N MET A 184 -20.69 -3.91 8.95
CA MET A 184 -20.31 -4.56 7.70
C MET A 184 -19.94 -3.54 6.63
N LEU A 185 -20.78 -2.52 6.39
CA LEU A 185 -20.52 -1.47 5.40
C LEU A 185 -19.26 -0.66 5.74
N HIS A 186 -19.04 -0.35 7.01
CA HIS A 186 -17.82 0.32 7.47
C HIS A 186 -16.58 -0.57 7.24
N THR A 187 -16.69 -1.87 7.53
CA THR A 187 -15.62 -2.84 7.27
C THR A 187 -15.30 -2.97 5.79
N LEU A 188 -16.30 -2.87 4.91
CA LEU A 188 -16.07 -2.83 3.46
C LEU A 188 -15.21 -1.63 3.05
N MET A 189 -15.34 -0.48 3.70
CA MET A 189 -14.49 0.69 3.41
C MET A 189 -13.03 0.40 3.71
N TYR A 190 -12.72 -0.26 4.83
CA TYR A 190 -11.36 -0.74 5.10
C TYR A 190 -10.92 -1.76 4.04
N GLY A 191 -11.74 -2.76 3.74
CA GLY A 191 -11.40 -3.78 2.76
C GLY A 191 -11.12 -3.22 1.35
N VAL A 192 -11.76 -2.11 0.99
CA VAL A 192 -11.61 -1.46 -0.31
C VAL A 192 -10.45 -0.46 -0.29
N PHE A 193 -10.50 0.56 0.57
CA PHE A 193 -9.64 1.72 0.42
C PHE A 193 -8.26 1.54 1.04
N TYR A 194 -8.10 0.72 2.08
CA TYR A 194 -6.78 0.45 2.64
C TYR A 194 -5.85 -0.26 1.62
N PRO A 195 -6.21 -1.43 1.05
CA PRO A 195 -5.29 -2.10 0.13
C PRO A 195 -5.37 -1.55 -1.31
N PHE A 196 -6.57 -1.27 -1.84
CA PHE A 196 -6.70 -0.79 -3.23
C PHE A 196 -6.52 0.73 -3.34
N GLY A 197 -6.90 1.50 -2.32
CA GLY A 197 -6.80 2.96 -2.36
C GLY A 197 -5.36 3.45 -2.31
N GLU A 198 -4.49 2.76 -1.57
CA GLU A 198 -3.06 3.04 -1.57
C GLU A 198 -2.37 2.83 -2.93
N LEU A 199 -3.01 2.13 -3.88
CA LEU A 199 -2.51 2.07 -5.24
C LEU A 199 -2.70 3.39 -6.02
N CYS A 200 -3.33 4.42 -5.44
CA CYS A 200 -3.40 5.74 -6.05
C CYS A 200 -2.01 6.35 -6.35
N VAL A 201 -0.97 5.95 -5.60
CA VAL A 201 0.43 6.33 -5.89
C VAL A 201 0.87 5.87 -7.28
N PHE A 202 0.27 4.82 -7.85
CA PHE A 202 0.58 4.37 -9.20
C PHE A 202 0.14 5.35 -10.29
N LEU A 203 -0.71 6.33 -9.99
CA LEU A 203 -0.92 7.46 -10.90
C LEU A 203 0.37 8.27 -11.14
N MET A 204 1.38 8.15 -10.27
CA MET A 204 2.72 8.71 -10.48
C MET A 204 3.64 7.81 -11.30
N VAL A 205 3.43 6.50 -11.28
CA VAL A 205 4.32 5.50 -11.88
C VAL A 205 3.84 5.06 -13.27
N TYR A 206 2.52 4.97 -13.45
CA TYR A 206 1.85 4.47 -14.66
C TYR A 206 2.30 5.13 -15.98
N PRO A 207 2.61 6.45 -16.04
CA PRO A 207 3.10 7.07 -17.27
C PRO A 207 4.47 6.55 -17.74
N TYR A 208 5.25 5.94 -16.84
CA TYR A 208 6.61 5.46 -17.12
C TYR A 208 6.67 3.95 -17.41
N ALA A 209 5.53 3.27 -17.40
CA ALA A 209 5.44 1.86 -17.75
C ALA A 209 5.38 1.64 -19.27
N GLN A 210 6.13 0.65 -19.74
CA GLN A 210 6.04 0.11 -21.09
C GLN A 210 4.79 -0.73 -21.23
N LYS A 211 3.69 -0.05 -21.57
CA LYS A 211 2.34 -0.61 -21.69
C LYS A 211 2.18 -1.36 -23.02
N ASN A 212 1.44 -2.46 -22.98
CA ASN A 212 0.97 -3.22 -24.15
C ASN A 212 -0.55 -3.43 -24.05
N SER A 213 -1.16 -4.07 -25.05
CA SER A 213 -2.62 -4.29 -25.09
C SER A 213 -3.16 -5.16 -23.93
N LYS A 214 -2.30 -5.90 -23.23
CA LYS A 214 -2.65 -6.79 -22.11
C LYS A 214 -2.40 -6.15 -20.74
N THR A 215 -1.73 -5.00 -20.65
CA THR A 215 -1.30 -4.40 -19.38
C THR A 215 -2.45 -4.22 -18.38
N SER A 216 -3.60 -3.69 -18.81
CA SER A 216 -4.76 -3.50 -17.92
C SER A 216 -5.24 -4.84 -17.35
N ARG A 217 -5.46 -5.83 -18.22
CA ARG A 217 -5.85 -7.19 -17.81
C ARG A 217 -4.86 -7.79 -16.80
N ASP A 218 -3.56 -7.66 -17.07
CA ASP A 218 -2.52 -8.24 -16.23
C ASP A 218 -2.46 -7.55 -14.84
N ILE A 219 -2.73 -6.24 -14.77
CA ILE A 219 -2.92 -5.53 -13.49
C ILE A 219 -4.11 -6.14 -12.72
N PHE A 220 -5.29 -6.27 -13.35
CA PHE A 220 -6.47 -6.83 -12.67
C PHE A 220 -6.23 -8.26 -12.17
N ILE A 221 -5.60 -9.12 -12.97
CA ILE A 221 -5.26 -10.49 -12.57
C ILE A 221 -4.32 -10.47 -11.35
N ALA A 222 -3.25 -9.66 -11.40
CA ALA A 222 -2.32 -9.58 -10.30
C ALA A 222 -3.00 -9.10 -9.00
N LEU A 223 -3.84 -8.07 -9.08
CA LEU A 223 -4.55 -7.55 -7.91
C LEU A 223 -5.57 -8.54 -7.34
N ILE A 224 -6.24 -9.34 -8.17
CA ILE A 224 -7.09 -10.43 -7.70
C ILE A 224 -6.24 -11.45 -6.93
N ILE A 225 -5.09 -11.86 -7.46
CA ILE A 225 -4.18 -12.80 -6.79
C ILE A 225 -3.70 -12.23 -5.45
N GLY A 226 -3.28 -10.96 -5.42
CA GLY A 226 -2.85 -10.27 -4.21
C GLY A 226 -3.96 -10.18 -3.16
N ALA A 227 -5.18 -9.81 -3.57
CA ALA A 227 -6.34 -9.70 -2.68
C ALA A 227 -6.76 -11.06 -2.11
N LEU A 228 -6.71 -12.12 -2.93
CA LEU A 228 -6.92 -13.49 -2.43
C LEU A 228 -5.84 -13.89 -1.42
N GLY A 229 -4.58 -13.50 -1.64
CA GLY A 229 -3.50 -13.69 -0.66
C GLY A 229 -3.79 -13.04 0.68
N LEU A 230 -4.17 -11.75 0.69
CA LEU A 230 -4.56 -11.04 1.92
C LEU A 230 -5.79 -11.67 2.59
N ASN A 231 -6.80 -12.06 1.80
CA ASN A 231 -7.99 -12.71 2.33
C ASN A 231 -7.69 -14.08 2.93
N LEU A 232 -6.71 -14.82 2.39
CA LEU A 232 -6.24 -16.07 2.99
C LEU A 232 -5.54 -15.81 4.32
N ILE A 233 -4.69 -14.78 4.44
CA ILE A 233 -4.08 -14.40 5.72
C ILE A 233 -5.16 -14.06 6.76
N LEU A 234 -6.16 -13.27 6.37
CA LEU A 234 -7.32 -12.96 7.22
C LEU A 234 -8.09 -14.22 7.64
N PHE A 235 -8.36 -15.12 6.70
CA PHE A 235 -9.02 -16.39 6.96
C PHE A 235 -8.24 -17.26 7.96
N PHE A 236 -6.92 -17.37 7.80
CA PHE A 236 -6.07 -18.09 8.75
C PHE A 236 -6.04 -17.39 10.11
N SER A 237 -6.08 -16.05 10.15
CA SER A 237 -6.16 -15.32 11.42
C SER A 237 -7.43 -15.72 12.18
N LEU A 238 -8.59 -15.72 11.52
CA LEU A 238 -9.86 -16.17 12.12
C LEU A 238 -9.82 -17.64 12.57
N THR A 239 -9.36 -18.54 11.70
CA THR A 239 -9.47 -19.99 11.95
C THR A 239 -8.37 -20.55 12.85
N VAL A 240 -7.19 -19.92 12.90
CA VAL A 240 -6.03 -20.40 13.69
C VAL A 240 -5.82 -19.59 14.98
N LEU A 241 -6.07 -18.29 14.96
CA LEU A 241 -5.98 -17.44 16.16
C LEU A 241 -7.34 -17.26 16.84
N GLY A 242 -8.40 -17.11 16.06
CA GLY A 242 -9.72 -16.71 16.57
C GLY A 242 -9.90 -15.19 16.61
N VAL A 243 -11.14 -14.73 16.74
CA VAL A 243 -11.51 -13.30 16.71
C VAL A 243 -10.77 -12.49 17.77
N TYR A 244 -10.84 -12.92 19.04
CA TYR A 244 -10.26 -12.17 20.16
C TYR A 244 -8.76 -11.92 19.99
N ALA A 245 -8.00 -12.98 19.65
CA ALA A 245 -6.56 -12.86 19.46
C ALA A 245 -6.22 -12.03 18.21
N SER A 246 -6.96 -12.20 17.11
CA SER A 246 -6.67 -11.49 15.87
C SER A 246 -6.99 -9.99 15.94
N GLU A 247 -7.99 -9.60 16.72
CA GLU A 247 -8.36 -8.19 16.92
C GLU A 247 -7.33 -7.44 17.79
N HIS A 248 -6.73 -8.12 18.77
CA HIS A 248 -5.82 -7.49 19.73
C HIS A 248 -4.34 -7.65 19.37
N GLN A 249 -4.03 -8.41 18.31
CA GLN A 249 -2.68 -8.62 17.80
C GLN A 249 -2.51 -7.89 16.47
N PHE A 250 -1.90 -6.71 16.52
CA PHE A 250 -1.74 -5.85 15.34
C PHE A 250 -0.90 -6.47 14.22
N TYR A 251 0.03 -7.38 14.56
CA TYR A 251 0.90 -8.08 13.61
C TYR A 251 0.43 -9.51 13.37
N ALA A 252 -0.81 -9.67 12.91
CA ALA A 252 -1.50 -10.97 12.84
C ALA A 252 -0.73 -12.04 12.05
N ALA A 253 -0.20 -11.71 10.86
CA ALA A 253 0.57 -12.68 10.08
C ALA A 253 1.90 -13.11 10.73
N TYR A 254 2.53 -12.24 11.52
CA TYR A 254 3.72 -12.58 12.29
C TYR A 254 3.38 -13.57 13.42
N ILE A 255 2.29 -13.31 14.15
CA ILE A 255 1.79 -14.22 15.21
C ILE A 255 1.33 -15.56 14.64
N LEU A 256 0.71 -15.57 13.45
CA LEU A 256 0.42 -16.80 12.73
C LEU A 256 1.71 -17.58 12.43
N ALA A 257 2.74 -16.91 11.94
CA ALA A 257 4.01 -17.56 11.64
C ALA A 257 4.68 -18.17 12.89
N GLN A 258 4.55 -17.53 14.06
CA GLN A 258 5.04 -18.06 15.33
C GLN A 258 4.32 -19.33 15.80
N LYS A 259 3.08 -19.55 15.37
CA LYS A 259 2.33 -20.78 15.73
C LYS A 259 2.80 -22.01 14.96
N ILE A 260 3.49 -21.82 13.84
CA ILE A 260 3.97 -22.94 13.02
C ILE A 260 5.12 -23.61 13.77
N ASN A 261 4.87 -24.80 14.32
CA ASN A 261 5.90 -25.67 14.89
C ASN A 261 5.90 -27.02 14.16
N ILE A 262 6.84 -27.19 13.23
CA ILE A 262 6.99 -28.45 12.49
C ILE A 262 8.07 -29.30 13.18
N ALA A 263 7.60 -30.31 13.92
CA ALA A 263 8.42 -31.40 14.46
C ALA A 263 9.70 -30.95 15.20
N ASN A 264 9.63 -29.81 15.91
CA ASN A 264 10.74 -29.18 16.65
C ASN A 264 12.00 -28.85 15.81
N SER A 265 11.99 -29.04 14.49
CA SER A 265 13.18 -28.94 13.61
C SER A 265 13.18 -27.66 12.77
N LEU A 266 12.01 -27.16 12.37
CA LEU A 266 11.85 -25.83 11.76
C LEU A 266 11.37 -24.85 12.82
N GLN A 267 12.33 -24.28 13.54
CA GLN A 267 12.09 -23.20 14.48
C GLN A 267 12.37 -21.87 13.77
N ARG A 268 11.59 -20.82 14.07
CA ARG A 268 11.78 -19.43 13.62
C ARG A 268 11.34 -19.05 12.19
N ILE A 269 10.28 -19.67 11.68
CA ILE A 269 9.68 -19.28 10.38
C ILE A 269 9.21 -17.82 10.38
N GLU A 270 8.83 -17.30 11.55
CA GLU A 270 8.44 -15.90 11.74
C GLU A 270 9.53 -14.90 11.31
N ALA A 271 10.82 -15.26 11.41
CA ALA A 271 11.91 -14.40 10.95
C ALA A 271 11.97 -14.29 9.41
N LEU A 272 11.65 -15.38 8.70
CA LEU A 272 11.54 -15.37 7.23
C LEU A 272 10.34 -14.52 6.79
N MET A 273 9.21 -14.63 7.51
CA MET A 273 8.02 -13.83 7.24
C MET A 273 8.24 -12.34 7.49
N ALA A 274 8.90 -12.01 8.60
CA ALA A 274 9.32 -10.65 8.88
C ALA A 274 10.20 -10.08 7.76
N THR A 275 11.10 -10.90 7.20
CA THR A 275 11.96 -10.49 6.09
C THR A 275 11.14 -10.19 4.82
N ALA A 276 10.20 -11.06 4.44
CA ALA A 276 9.29 -10.81 3.31
C ALA A 276 8.51 -9.51 3.49
N TRP A 277 7.98 -9.28 4.69
CA TRP A 277 7.23 -8.08 5.01
C TRP A 277 8.08 -6.80 4.95
N ILE A 278 9.28 -6.79 5.55
CA ILE A 278 10.18 -5.63 5.48
C ILE A 278 10.53 -5.31 4.02
N ILE A 279 10.73 -6.33 3.18
CA ILE A 279 10.98 -6.16 1.75
C ILE A 279 9.77 -5.53 1.05
N SER A 280 8.55 -6.03 1.27
CA SER A 280 7.35 -5.48 0.63
C SER A 280 7.09 -4.03 1.07
N THR A 281 7.18 -3.76 2.37
CA THR A 281 7.00 -2.41 2.93
C THR A 281 8.11 -1.46 2.47
N TYR A 282 9.35 -1.93 2.30
CA TYR A 282 10.42 -1.13 1.70
C TYR A 282 10.07 -0.68 0.28
N PHE A 283 9.64 -1.59 -0.60
CA PHE A 283 9.28 -1.23 -1.98
C PHE A 283 8.07 -0.30 -2.02
N LYS A 284 7.05 -0.56 -1.19
CA LYS A 284 5.90 0.34 -1.01
C LYS A 284 6.37 1.75 -0.65
N THR A 285 7.16 1.87 0.41
CA THR A 285 7.70 3.14 0.90
C THR A 285 8.56 3.85 -0.16
N ALA A 286 9.39 3.10 -0.89
CA ALA A 286 10.22 3.64 -1.96
C ALA A 286 9.39 4.27 -3.09
N ILE A 287 8.25 3.67 -3.45
CA ILE A 287 7.36 4.22 -4.50
C ILE A 287 6.67 5.50 -4.04
N TYR A 288 6.20 5.54 -2.79
CA TYR A 288 5.64 6.76 -2.20
C TYR A 288 6.67 7.89 -2.09
N TYR A 289 7.90 7.55 -1.70
CA TYR A 289 8.99 8.51 -1.60
C TYR A 289 9.47 9.02 -2.96
N TYR A 290 9.52 8.12 -3.96
CA TYR A 290 9.76 8.49 -5.35
C TYR A 290 8.65 9.43 -5.88
N ALA A 291 7.38 9.11 -5.63
CA ALA A 291 6.24 9.94 -5.99
C ALA A 291 6.31 11.35 -5.36
N LEU A 292 6.68 11.44 -4.08
CA LEU A 292 6.91 12.71 -3.39
C LEU A 292 7.98 13.54 -4.09
N THR A 293 9.17 12.96 -4.33
CA THR A 293 10.31 13.70 -4.90
C THR A 293 10.06 14.13 -6.34
N LEU A 294 9.54 13.23 -7.18
CA LEU A 294 9.21 13.54 -8.57
C LEU A 294 8.07 14.56 -8.66
N GLY A 295 6.99 14.36 -7.92
CA GLY A 295 5.84 15.25 -7.93
C GLY A 295 6.17 16.65 -7.41
N THR A 296 7.02 16.76 -6.38
CA THR A 296 7.53 18.05 -5.91
C THR A 296 8.33 18.76 -7.01
N ALA A 297 9.22 18.03 -7.70
CA ALA A 297 9.98 18.60 -8.80
C ALA A 297 9.08 19.10 -9.94
N GLN A 298 8.00 18.37 -10.26
CA GLN A 298 7.04 18.77 -11.30
C GLN A 298 6.21 19.98 -10.90
N LEU A 299 5.69 20.00 -9.66
CA LEU A 299 4.89 21.12 -9.15
C LEU A 299 5.67 22.43 -9.18
N PHE A 300 6.94 22.40 -8.76
CA PHE A 300 7.83 23.55 -8.75
C PHE A 300 8.61 23.76 -10.06
N LYS A 301 8.35 22.94 -11.10
CA LYS A 301 9.01 23.01 -12.42
C LYS A 301 10.54 22.97 -12.35
N LEU A 302 11.09 22.17 -11.44
CA LEU A 302 12.53 21.97 -11.31
C LEU A 302 13.08 21.18 -12.50
N LYS A 303 14.40 21.25 -12.73
CA LYS A 303 15.08 20.50 -13.81
C LYS A 303 15.37 19.04 -13.48
N SER A 304 15.33 18.65 -12.21
CA SER A 304 15.55 17.28 -11.75
C SER A 304 14.96 17.07 -10.35
N HIS A 305 14.48 15.86 -10.05
CA HIS A 305 14.03 15.48 -8.72
C HIS A 305 15.18 15.01 -7.81
N ARG A 306 16.34 14.64 -8.36
CA ARG A 306 17.48 14.07 -7.60
C ARG A 306 17.99 14.95 -6.45
N PRO A 307 18.10 16.28 -6.60
CA PRO A 307 18.52 17.15 -5.49
C PRO A 307 17.52 17.18 -4.32
N LEU A 308 16.25 16.84 -4.56
CA LEU A 308 15.22 16.82 -3.52
C LEU A 308 15.30 15.58 -2.63
N ILE A 309 15.88 14.48 -3.13
CA ILE A 309 15.91 13.19 -2.41
C ILE A 309 16.51 13.39 -1.01
N LEU A 310 17.74 13.89 -0.89
CA LEU A 310 18.35 13.97 0.45
C LEU A 310 17.57 14.89 1.42
N PRO A 311 17.15 16.12 1.05
CA PRO A 311 16.31 16.96 1.90
C PRO A 311 14.98 16.31 2.31
N THR A 312 14.25 15.68 1.38
CA THR A 312 12.98 15.03 1.72
C THR A 312 13.20 13.76 2.53
N GLY A 313 14.33 13.07 2.39
CA GLY A 313 14.72 11.96 3.27
C GLY A 313 14.92 12.38 4.73
N PHE A 314 15.53 13.55 4.97
CA PHE A 314 15.59 14.13 6.32
C PHE A 314 14.20 14.54 6.83
N LEU A 315 13.35 15.07 5.95
CA LEU A 315 11.97 15.39 6.30
C LEU A 315 11.19 14.13 6.71
N LEU A 316 11.35 13.01 5.99
CA LEU A 316 10.75 11.72 6.36
C LEU A 316 11.22 11.25 7.74
N PHE A 317 12.52 11.42 8.07
CA PHE A 317 13.06 11.04 9.38
C PHE A 317 12.40 11.80 10.53
N GLY A 318 12.20 13.11 10.35
CA GLY A 318 11.51 13.95 11.32
C GLY A 318 10.02 13.60 11.40
N MET A 319 9.36 13.47 10.26
CA MET A 319 7.92 13.20 10.20
C MET A 319 7.54 11.82 10.76
N SER A 320 8.35 10.78 10.54
CA SER A 320 8.07 9.44 11.10
C SER A 320 8.17 9.40 12.64
N GLN A 321 8.92 10.32 13.26
CA GLN A 321 8.87 10.52 14.72
C GLN A 321 7.54 11.14 15.16
N LEU A 322 7.02 12.09 14.40
CA LEU A 322 5.92 12.96 14.78
C LEU A 322 4.53 12.37 14.49
N ILE A 323 4.44 11.39 13.59
CA ILE A 323 3.16 10.77 13.19
C ILE A 323 2.40 10.18 14.37
N ALA A 324 3.10 9.47 15.24
CA ALA A 324 2.50 8.82 16.40
C ALA A 324 3.39 9.00 17.63
N LYS A 325 2.73 9.36 18.74
CA LYS A 325 3.39 9.50 20.05
C LYS A 325 3.96 8.16 20.52
N ASP A 326 3.19 7.10 20.35
CA ASP A 326 3.53 5.73 20.71
C ASP A 326 2.76 4.74 19.82
N ILE A 327 3.11 3.46 19.92
CA ILE A 327 2.48 2.38 19.15
C ILE A 327 0.99 2.22 19.47
N ILE A 328 0.53 2.57 20.68
CA ILE A 328 -0.88 2.44 21.04
C ILE A 328 -1.72 3.48 20.30
N PHE A 329 -1.25 4.72 20.27
CA PHE A 329 -1.86 5.78 19.47
C PHE A 329 -1.85 5.41 17.98
N TYR A 330 -0.74 4.87 17.50
CA TYR A 330 -0.61 4.40 16.12
C TYR A 330 -1.73 3.40 15.76
N VAL A 331 -1.84 2.32 16.54
CA VAL A 331 -2.75 1.20 16.26
C VAL A 331 -4.22 1.60 16.39
N LYS A 332 -4.56 2.48 17.33
CA LYS A 332 -5.96 2.82 17.63
C LYS A 332 -6.53 3.96 16.79
N GLU A 333 -5.73 4.98 16.52
CA GLU A 333 -6.25 6.23 15.96
C GLU A 333 -5.96 6.36 14.46
N ILE A 334 -4.75 5.99 14.02
CA ILE A 334 -4.32 6.21 12.64
C ILE A 334 -5.23 5.51 11.62
N PRO A 335 -5.65 4.24 11.80
CA PRO A 335 -6.35 3.53 10.74
C PRO A 335 -7.70 4.11 10.32
N ALA A 336 -8.44 4.70 11.27
CA ALA A 336 -9.71 5.34 10.97
C ALA A 336 -9.53 6.58 10.09
N TYR A 337 -8.52 7.41 10.34
CA TYR A 337 -8.25 8.58 9.51
C TYR A 337 -7.57 8.22 8.19
N TRP A 338 -6.80 7.14 8.17
CA TRP A 338 -6.07 6.70 7.00
C TRP A 338 -7.01 6.22 5.89
N VAL A 339 -8.06 5.46 6.23
CA VAL A 339 -9.03 4.98 5.24
C VAL A 339 -9.77 6.14 4.54
N ASP A 340 -10.07 7.22 5.28
CA ASP A 340 -10.70 8.42 4.71
C ASP A 340 -9.76 9.14 3.74
N TRP A 341 -8.45 9.15 4.05
CA TRP A 341 -7.45 9.75 3.19
C TRP A 341 -7.26 8.93 1.91
N ASP A 342 -7.16 7.60 2.02
CA ASP A 342 -7.10 6.69 0.88
C ASP A 342 -8.35 6.78 0.02
N PHE A 343 -9.54 6.83 0.63
CA PHE A 343 -10.80 7.06 -0.07
C PHE A 343 -10.76 8.37 -0.87
N THR A 344 -10.28 9.45 -0.25
CA THR A 344 -10.19 10.75 -0.89
C THR A 344 -9.21 10.74 -2.07
N CYS A 345 -8.01 10.19 -1.88
CA CYS A 345 -6.95 10.14 -2.88
C CYS A 345 -7.21 9.15 -4.02
N ALA A 346 -7.89 8.04 -3.75
CA ALA A 346 -8.12 6.97 -4.72
C ALA A 346 -9.47 7.06 -5.43
N PHE A 347 -10.48 7.67 -4.79
CA PHE A 347 -11.84 7.74 -5.33
C PHE A 347 -12.31 9.17 -5.56
N VAL A 348 -12.37 10.00 -4.52
CA VAL A 348 -13.00 11.33 -4.59
C VAL A 348 -12.27 12.25 -5.57
N LEU A 349 -10.96 12.42 -5.39
CA LEU A 349 -10.16 13.31 -6.25
C LEU A 349 -10.06 12.79 -7.69
N PRO A 350 -9.79 11.49 -7.94
CA PRO A 350 -9.76 10.97 -9.30
C PRO A 350 -11.10 11.09 -10.04
N LEU A 351 -12.22 10.80 -9.35
CA LEU A 351 -13.55 10.95 -9.92
C LEU A 351 -13.86 12.41 -10.25
N MET A 352 -13.53 13.34 -9.34
CA MET A 352 -13.71 14.77 -9.55
C MET A 352 -12.89 15.27 -10.75
N LEU A 353 -11.63 14.87 -10.88
CA LEU A 353 -10.78 15.20 -12.04
C LEU A 353 -11.36 14.66 -13.35
N LEU A 354 -11.84 13.42 -13.37
CA LEU A 354 -12.51 12.82 -14.53
C LEU A 354 -13.76 13.61 -14.94
N ILE A 355 -14.63 13.94 -13.98
CA ILE A 355 -15.85 14.72 -14.24
C ILE A 355 -15.49 16.07 -14.85
N VAL A 356 -14.56 16.81 -14.23
CA VAL A 356 -14.15 18.13 -14.73
C VAL A 356 -13.53 18.05 -16.12
N TYR A 357 -12.71 17.03 -16.39
CA TYR A 357 -12.13 16.81 -17.71
C TYR A 357 -13.19 16.61 -18.80
N TYR A 358 -14.15 15.70 -18.59
CA TYR A 358 -15.20 15.43 -19.58
C TYR A 358 -16.16 16.61 -19.77
N LEU A 359 -16.45 17.37 -18.71
CA LEU A 359 -17.21 18.62 -18.82
C LEU A 359 -16.48 19.62 -19.72
N LYS A 360 -15.20 19.89 -19.46
CA LYS A 360 -14.38 20.81 -20.28
C LYS A 360 -14.31 20.37 -21.74
N LYS A 361 -14.09 19.07 -22.00
CA LYS A 361 -14.07 18.52 -23.35
C LYS A 361 -15.40 18.73 -24.10
N ARG A 362 -16.53 18.56 -23.40
CA ARG A 362 -17.86 18.77 -23.98
C ARG A 362 -18.14 20.24 -24.30
N PHE A 363 -17.69 21.17 -23.47
CA PHE A 363 -17.83 22.60 -23.76
C PHE A 363 -16.93 23.04 -24.92
N ALA A 364 -15.70 22.54 -24.99
CA ALA A 364 -14.79 22.84 -26.10
C ALA A 364 -15.25 22.27 -27.45
N ALA A 365 -16.04 21.18 -27.46
CA ALA A 365 -16.60 20.60 -28.69
C ALA A 365 -17.88 21.30 -29.18
N LYS A 366 -18.44 22.24 -28.41
CA LYS A 366 -19.63 23.03 -28.76
C LYS A 366 -19.32 24.44 -29.26
N VAL A 367 -18.06 24.87 -29.12
CA VAL A 367 -17.50 26.10 -29.68
C VAL A 367 -16.73 25.70 -30.93
#